data_AF-A0A251RVG3-F1
#
_entry.id   AF-A0A251RVG3-F1
#
_cell.length_a   1.000
_cell.length_b   1.000
_cell.length_c   1.000
_cell.angle_alpha   90.00
_cell.angle_beta   90.00
_cell.angle_gamma   90.00
#
_symmetry.space_group_name_H-M   'P 1'
#
loop_
_entity.id
_entity.type
_entity.pdbx_description
1 polymer ?
#
loop_
_entity_poly.entity_id
_entity_poly.type
_entity_poly.pdbx_seq_one_letter_code
_entity_poly.pdbx_strand_id
1 'polypeptide(L)'
;MFQINLGIYLKDEKNELSVLVDRSVGGSSIVDGELELMLHRRLLYDDGKGVAEALNETVCVVNDCRGLAVQGKYYLRMDPVGEGAKWRRSYGQEIYSPLLLSFTEQDGNKGTNFQVSKFSGMDSTYSLPDNVALLTLQELEDGNVLLRLAHLYEVFVFSYRFT
;
A
#
# COMPACT_ATOMS: atom_id res chain seq x y z
N MET A 1 18.54 -0.68 -8.22
CA MET A 1 17.27 -0.20 -7.65
C MET A 1 16.15 -1.11 -8.11
N PHE A 2 15.29 -1.52 -7.19
CA PHE A 2 14.17 -2.42 -7.43
C PHE A 2 12.84 -1.68 -7.26
N GLN A 3 11.80 -2.17 -7.93
CA GLN A 3 10.43 -1.68 -7.76
C GLN A 3 9.82 -2.25 -6.47
N ILE A 4 9.34 -1.37 -5.60
CA ILE A 4 8.74 -1.69 -4.31
C ILE A 4 7.26 -1.32 -4.35
N ASN A 5 6.37 -2.31 -4.25
CA ASN A 5 4.91 -2.11 -4.28
C ASN A 5 4.22 -2.34 -2.93
N LEU A 6 4.85 -3.11 -2.04
CA LEU A 6 4.34 -3.41 -0.68
C LEU A 6 5.28 -2.83 0.36
N GLY A 7 6.55 -3.22 0.29
CA GLY A 7 7.58 -2.77 1.20
C GLY A 7 8.90 -3.46 0.97
N ILE A 8 9.91 -2.99 1.70
CA ILE A 8 11.28 -3.48 1.69
C ILE A 8 11.72 -3.67 3.15
N TYR A 9 12.59 -4.65 3.39
CA TYR A 9 13.04 -4.94 4.75
C TYR A 9 14.50 -5.41 4.74
N LEU A 10 15.15 -5.21 5.88
CA LEU A 10 16.47 -5.72 6.20
C LEU A 10 16.37 -6.59 7.44
N LYS A 11 17.33 -7.49 7.59
CA LYS A 11 17.39 -8.44 8.68
C LYS A 11 18.83 -8.65 9.12
N ASP A 12 19.06 -8.66 10.42
CA ASP A 12 20.27 -9.19 11.05
C ASP A 12 19.96 -10.49 11.82
N GLU A 13 20.85 -10.91 12.72
CA GLU A 13 20.64 -12.13 13.53
C GLU A 13 19.50 -12.02 14.56
N LYS A 14 19.12 -10.81 14.96
CA LYS A 14 18.23 -10.52 16.09
C LYS A 14 16.99 -9.72 15.69
N ASN A 15 17.12 -8.82 14.72
CA ASN A 15 16.13 -7.82 14.35
C ASN A 15 15.82 -7.85 12.86
N GLU A 16 14.60 -7.47 12.52
CA GLU A 16 14.12 -7.14 11.18
C GLU A 16 13.64 -5.69 11.17
N LEU A 17 14.18 -4.88 10.26
CA LEU A 17 13.68 -3.54 9.98
C LEU A 17 12.84 -3.57 8.70
N SER A 18 11.56 -3.24 8.81
CA SER A 18 10.62 -3.26 7.69
C SER A 18 10.07 -1.87 7.40
N VAL A 19 9.97 -1.53 6.12
CA VAL A 19 9.36 -0.31 5.62
C VAL A 19 8.28 -0.66 4.60
N LEU A 20 7.03 -0.30 4.87
CA LEU A 20 5.92 -0.41 3.93
C LEU A 20 5.64 0.92 3.25
N VAL A 21 5.17 0.85 2.01
CA VAL A 21 4.98 2.00 1.12
C VAL A 21 3.50 2.15 0.76
N ASP A 22 3.04 3.38 0.57
CA ASP A 22 1.67 3.68 0.13
C ASP A 22 1.48 3.66 -1.41
N ARG A 23 2.58 3.53 -2.16
CA ARG A 23 2.62 3.53 -3.63
C ARG A 23 3.87 2.83 -4.15
N SER A 24 3.88 2.56 -5.45
CA SER A 24 5.07 2.07 -6.15
C SER A 24 6.21 3.08 -6.07
N VAL A 25 7.34 2.65 -5.50
CA VAL A 25 8.57 3.46 -5.41
C VAL A 25 9.79 2.65 -5.79
N GLY A 26 10.88 3.33 -6.12
CA GLY A 26 12.19 2.69 -6.28
C GLY A 26 12.88 2.56 -4.92
N GLY A 27 13.43 1.39 -4.62
CA GLY A 27 14.19 1.14 -3.40
C GLY A 27 15.49 0.37 -3.62
N SER A 28 16.42 0.51 -2.70
CA SER A 28 17.69 -0.22 -2.72
C SER A 28 18.30 -0.36 -1.31
N SER A 29 19.31 -1.21 -1.21
CA SER A 29 20.24 -1.32 -0.07
C SER A 29 21.63 -1.24 -0.68
N ILE A 30 22.22 -0.04 -0.74
CA ILE A 30 23.52 0.16 -1.41
C ILE A 30 24.67 -0.34 -0.52
N VAL A 31 24.52 -0.18 0.79
CA VAL A 31 25.49 -0.61 1.80
C VAL A 31 24.79 -1.51 2.81
N ASP A 32 25.52 -2.47 3.39
CA ASP A 32 24.99 -3.35 4.42
C ASP A 32 24.42 -2.55 5.60
N GLY A 33 23.18 -2.87 5.97
CA GLY A 33 22.46 -2.18 7.04
C GLY A 33 21.76 -0.89 6.62
N GLU A 34 21.83 -0.50 5.34
CA GLU A 34 21.17 0.69 4.80
C GLU A 34 19.98 0.33 3.90
N LEU A 35 18.91 1.11 4.00
CA LEU A 35 17.75 1.02 3.12
C LEU A 35 17.39 2.43 2.64
N GLU A 36 17.31 2.60 1.32
CA GLU A 36 16.91 3.86 0.69
C GLU A 36 15.67 3.69 -0.18
N LEU A 37 14.85 4.74 -0.20
CA LEU A 37 13.67 4.86 -1.06
C LEU A 37 13.72 6.17 -1.82
N MET A 38 13.53 6.12 -3.14
CA MET A 38 13.41 7.31 -3.97
C MET A 38 11.99 7.85 -3.91
N LEU A 39 11.80 8.93 -3.15
CA LEU A 39 10.47 9.47 -2.84
C LEU A 39 9.85 10.30 -3.96
N HIS A 40 10.69 11.01 -4.73
CA HIS A 40 10.28 11.90 -5.81
C HIS A 40 11.45 12.10 -6.78
N ARG A 41 11.17 12.38 -8.05
CA ARG A 41 12.19 12.61 -9.09
C ARG A 41 11.84 13.82 -9.92
N ARG A 42 12.85 14.61 -10.27
CA ARG A 42 12.74 15.71 -11.23
C ARG A 42 13.98 15.74 -12.12
N LEU A 43 13.78 15.77 -13.42
CA LEU A 43 14.82 15.82 -14.45
C LEU A 43 14.60 17.05 -15.32
N LEU A 44 15.69 17.71 -15.72
CA LEU A 44 15.63 18.89 -16.61
C LEU A 44 15.79 18.53 -18.09
N TYR A 45 16.09 17.26 -18.37
CA TYR A 45 16.37 16.75 -19.70
C TYR A 45 15.61 15.43 -19.93
N ASP A 46 15.18 15.22 -21.17
CA ASP A 46 14.64 13.96 -21.66
C ASP A 46 15.75 12.90 -21.75
N ASP A 47 15.40 11.64 -21.60
CA ASP A 47 16.34 10.51 -21.64
C ASP A 47 16.47 9.85 -23.02
N GLY A 48 15.77 10.38 -24.03
CA GLY A 48 15.81 9.90 -25.41
C GLY A 48 15.11 8.55 -25.61
N LYS A 49 14.18 8.15 -24.72
CA LYS A 49 13.49 6.85 -24.80
C LYS A 49 12.09 6.90 -25.41
N GLY A 50 11.70 8.05 -25.96
CA GLY A 50 10.52 8.18 -26.84
C GLY A 50 9.37 9.03 -26.29
N VAL A 51 9.46 9.49 -25.04
CA VAL A 51 8.48 10.43 -24.47
C VAL A 51 8.73 11.86 -24.95
N ALA A 52 10.01 12.22 -25.21
CA ALA A 52 10.42 13.53 -25.73
C ALA A 52 10.09 14.71 -24.80
N GLU A 53 9.99 14.44 -23.49
CA GLU A 53 9.74 15.45 -22.45
C GLU A 53 10.59 15.12 -21.23
N ALA A 54 11.12 16.15 -20.58
CA ALA A 54 11.81 15.97 -19.30
C ALA A 54 10.79 15.64 -18.20
N LEU A 55 11.14 14.76 -17.26
CA LEU A 55 10.34 14.48 -16.07
C LEU A 55 10.36 15.69 -15.11
N ASN A 56 9.58 16.72 -15.43
CA ASN A 56 9.61 18.03 -14.79
C ASN A 56 8.19 18.51 -14.47
N GLU A 57 7.43 17.70 -13.71
CA GLU A 57 6.04 17.99 -13.38
C GLU A 57 5.90 19.28 -12.56
N THR A 58 4.95 20.13 -12.96
CA THR A 58 4.66 21.42 -12.31
C THR A 58 3.17 21.61 -12.09
N VAL A 59 2.81 22.32 -11.02
CA VAL A 59 1.47 22.82 -10.76
C VAL A 59 1.47 24.34 -10.95
N CYS A 60 0.58 24.84 -11.80
CA CYS A 60 0.45 26.27 -12.10
C CYS A 60 -0.88 26.82 -11.58
N VAL A 61 -0.84 27.94 -10.86
CA VAL A 61 -2.03 28.68 -10.44
C VAL A 61 -1.89 30.13 -10.90
N VAL A 62 -2.82 30.57 -11.76
CA VAL A 62 -2.74 31.86 -12.45
C VAL A 62 -1.43 31.98 -13.24
N ASN A 63 -0.44 32.73 -12.73
CA ASN A 63 0.86 32.98 -13.36
C ASN A 63 2.05 32.48 -12.51
N ASP A 64 1.78 31.67 -11.47
CA ASP A 64 2.82 31.07 -10.63
C ASP A 64 2.85 29.55 -10.86
N CYS A 65 3.95 29.06 -11.44
CA CYS A 65 4.19 27.65 -11.68
C CYS A 65 5.28 27.14 -10.73
N ARG A 66 4.96 26.10 -9.97
CA ARG A 66 5.89 25.47 -9.02
C ARG A 66 6.05 24.00 -9.34
N GLY A 67 7.18 23.41 -8.93
CA GLY A 67 7.38 21.96 -9.03
C GLY A 67 6.29 21.21 -8.27
N LEU A 68 5.87 20.07 -8.81
CA LEU A 68 4.86 19.21 -8.19
C LEU A 68 5.30 18.81 -6.78
N ALA A 69 4.43 19.06 -5.80
CA ALA A 69 4.59 18.54 -4.45
C ALA A 69 3.78 17.26 -4.31
N VAL A 70 4.42 16.18 -3.85
CA VAL A 70 3.76 14.92 -3.54
C VAL A 70 3.77 14.68 -2.04
N GLN A 71 2.68 14.14 -1.52
CA GLN A 71 2.60 13.67 -0.14
C GLN A 71 2.39 12.16 -0.18
N GLY A 72 3.22 11.43 0.55
CA GLY A 72 3.12 9.98 0.71
C GLY A 72 3.30 9.56 2.17
N LYS A 73 2.85 8.35 2.48
CA LYS A 73 2.99 7.73 3.79
C LYS A 73 3.91 6.52 3.71
N TYR A 74 4.80 6.42 4.69
CA TYR A 74 5.72 5.30 4.86
C TYR A 74 5.58 4.81 6.29
N TYR A 75 5.60 3.50 6.44
CA TYR A 75 5.35 2.86 7.72
C TYR A 75 6.59 2.04 8.07
N LEU A 76 7.23 2.40 9.17
CA LEU A 76 8.46 1.76 9.61
C LEU A 76 8.20 0.99 10.90
N ARG A 77 8.72 -0.24 10.97
CA ARG A 77 8.65 -1.08 12.16
C ARG A 77 9.91 -1.93 12.29
N MET A 78 10.35 -2.10 13.53
CA MET A 78 11.41 -3.02 13.89
C MET A 78 10.81 -4.15 14.72
N ASP A 79 11.07 -5.39 14.33
CA ASP A 79 10.55 -6.60 14.97
C ASP A 79 11.70 -7.59 15.24
N PRO A 80 11.57 -8.49 16.22
CA PRO A 80 12.45 -9.64 16.31
C PRO A 80 12.38 -10.51 15.05
N VAL A 81 13.47 -11.21 14.74
CA VAL A 81 13.51 -12.15 13.60
C VAL A 81 12.37 -13.16 13.68
N GLY A 82 11.62 -13.30 12.58
CA GLY A 82 10.47 -14.20 12.46
C GLY A 82 9.11 -13.53 12.68
N GLU A 83 9.04 -12.39 13.38
CA GLU A 83 7.77 -11.70 13.66
C GLU A 83 7.41 -10.64 12.61
N GLY A 84 8.40 -10.08 11.92
CA GLY A 84 8.21 -8.98 10.97
C GLY A 84 7.33 -9.35 9.77
N ALA A 85 7.29 -10.63 9.37
CA ALA A 85 6.44 -11.08 8.25
C ALA A 85 4.95 -10.89 8.55
N LYS A 86 4.51 -11.17 9.79
CA LYS A 86 3.10 -11.03 10.19
C LYS A 86 2.62 -9.61 10.02
N TRP A 87 3.39 -8.64 10.55
CA TRP A 87 3.06 -7.23 10.42
C TRP A 87 3.06 -6.76 8.97
N ARG A 88 4.07 -7.14 8.17
CA ARG A 88 4.17 -6.76 6.76
C ARG A 88 2.97 -7.22 5.94
N ARG A 89 2.44 -8.43 6.22
CA ARG A 89 1.28 -8.97 5.50
C ARG A 89 -0.05 -8.38 5.99
N SER A 90 -0.27 -8.34 7.30
CA SER A 90 -1.54 -7.83 7.84
C SER A 90 -1.69 -6.33 7.59
N TYR A 91 -0.69 -5.55 7.99
CA TYR A 91 -0.73 -4.09 7.88
C TYR A 91 -0.57 -3.63 6.43
N GLY A 92 0.15 -4.40 5.61
CA GLY A 92 0.19 -4.20 4.16
C GLY A 92 -1.20 -4.28 3.51
N GLN A 93 -2.02 -5.23 3.94
CA GLN A 93 -3.38 -5.37 3.44
C GLN A 93 -4.30 -4.24 3.93
N GLU A 94 -4.10 -3.76 5.16
CA GLU A 94 -4.81 -2.58 5.70
C GLU A 94 -4.46 -1.29 4.93
N ILE A 95 -3.20 -1.13 4.53
CA ILE A 95 -2.76 -0.01 3.67
C ILE A 95 -3.45 -0.08 2.31
N TYR A 96 -3.54 -1.28 1.72
CA TYR A 96 -4.18 -1.50 0.43
C TYR A 96 -5.70 -1.31 0.47
N SER A 97 -6.35 -1.66 1.59
CA SER A 97 -7.81 -1.61 1.76
C SER A 97 -8.19 -0.82 3.01
N PRO A 98 -8.06 0.52 3.01
CA PRO A 98 -8.43 1.35 4.14
C PRO A 98 -9.95 1.42 4.33
N LEU A 99 -10.38 1.83 5.53
CA LEU A 99 -11.79 2.09 5.81
C LEU A 99 -12.32 3.24 4.94
N LEU A 100 -13.48 3.03 4.33
CA LEU A 100 -14.20 4.06 3.58
C LEU A 100 -15.11 4.84 4.52
N LEU A 101 -14.93 6.16 4.54
CA LEU A 101 -15.75 7.07 5.33
C LEU A 101 -16.82 7.69 4.44
N SER A 102 -18.07 7.67 4.89
CA SER A 102 -19.22 8.27 4.21
C SER A 102 -19.83 9.34 5.10
N PHE A 103 -20.10 10.51 4.53
CA PHE A 103 -20.67 11.66 5.23
C PHE A 103 -21.99 12.04 4.59
N THR A 104 -22.99 12.38 5.41
CA THR A 104 -24.27 12.95 4.96
C THR A 104 -24.59 14.16 5.82
N GLU A 105 -25.17 15.18 5.20
CA GLU A 105 -25.66 16.36 5.91
C GLU A 105 -27.07 16.08 6.46
N GLN A 106 -27.35 16.57 7.67
CA GLN A 106 -28.66 16.48 8.29
C GLN A 106 -29.01 17.76 9.05
N ASP A 107 -30.23 18.26 8.85
CA ASP A 107 -30.80 19.34 9.65
C ASP A 107 -31.00 18.89 11.10
N GLY A 108 -30.37 19.59 12.05
CA GLY A 108 -30.42 19.26 13.49
C GLY A 108 -31.81 19.29 14.14
N ASN A 109 -32.82 19.83 13.46
CA ASN A 109 -34.21 19.91 13.94
C ASN A 109 -35.09 18.72 13.52
N LYS A 110 -34.59 17.79 12.70
CA LYS A 110 -35.31 16.54 12.34
C LYS A 110 -34.58 15.36 12.97
N GLY A 111 -35.30 14.52 13.72
CA GLY A 111 -34.75 13.32 14.35
C GLY A 111 -34.00 12.43 13.34
N THR A 112 -32.95 11.75 13.81
CA THR A 112 -32.11 10.85 13.00
C THR A 112 -32.92 9.67 12.48
N ASN A 113 -33.35 9.73 11.22
CA ASN A 113 -33.93 8.58 10.50
C ASN A 113 -32.87 7.67 9.87
N PHE A 114 -31.58 7.93 10.13
CA PHE A 114 -30.49 7.12 9.59
C PHE A 114 -30.30 5.87 10.45
N GLN A 115 -30.87 4.74 10.01
CA GLN A 115 -30.50 3.44 10.57
C GLN A 115 -29.12 3.06 10.04
N VAL A 116 -28.14 2.93 10.93
CA VAL A 116 -26.85 2.33 10.59
C VAL A 116 -27.09 0.84 10.35
N SER A 117 -27.25 0.46 9.08
CA SER A 117 -27.36 -0.95 8.71
C SER A 117 -25.97 -1.58 8.73
N LYS A 118 -25.78 -2.59 9.59
CA LYS A 118 -24.62 -3.47 9.52
C LYS A 118 -24.99 -4.63 8.59
N PHE A 119 -24.27 -4.77 7.48
CA PHE A 119 -24.42 -5.91 6.59
C PHE A 119 -23.14 -6.74 6.59
N SER A 120 -23.30 -8.07 6.62
CA SER A 120 -22.24 -9.05 6.38
C SER A 120 -22.85 -10.17 5.55
N GLY A 121 -22.19 -10.54 4.45
CA GLY A 121 -22.55 -11.72 3.65
C GLY A 121 -22.09 -13.05 4.28
N MET A 122 -21.40 -13.00 5.42
CA MET A 122 -20.94 -14.15 6.19
C MET A 122 -21.67 -14.24 7.53
N ASP A 123 -21.71 -15.46 8.09
CA ASP A 123 -22.21 -15.68 9.44
C ASP A 123 -21.52 -14.76 10.46
N SER A 124 -22.28 -14.26 11.43
CA SER A 124 -21.79 -13.31 12.43
C SER A 124 -20.64 -13.83 13.29
N THR A 125 -20.47 -15.16 13.38
CA THR A 125 -19.40 -15.83 14.13
C THR A 125 -18.18 -16.14 13.28
N TYR A 126 -18.28 -15.98 11.95
CA TYR A 126 -17.22 -16.32 11.02
C TYR A 126 -16.46 -15.09 10.55
N SER A 127 -15.15 -15.22 10.42
CA SER A 127 -14.27 -14.26 9.76
C SER A 127 -13.25 -15.03 8.94
N LEU A 128 -12.77 -14.42 7.86
CA LEU A 128 -11.68 -15.03 7.11
C LEU A 128 -10.46 -15.21 8.02
N PRO A 129 -9.71 -16.32 7.90
CA PRO A 129 -8.45 -16.50 8.60
C PRO A 129 -7.49 -15.34 8.32
N ASP A 130 -6.67 -14.93 9.31
CA ASP A 130 -5.71 -13.81 9.19
C ASP A 130 -4.70 -13.94 8.03
N ASN A 131 -4.49 -15.16 7.53
CA ASN A 131 -3.64 -15.48 6.40
C ASN A 131 -4.35 -15.43 5.04
N VAL A 132 -5.64 -15.09 5.00
CA VAL A 132 -6.45 -15.05 3.76
C VAL A 132 -7.06 -13.67 3.56
N ALA A 133 -6.85 -13.09 2.38
CA ALA A 133 -7.51 -11.86 1.95
C ALA A 133 -8.49 -12.11 0.80
N LEU A 134 -9.63 -11.42 0.84
CA LEU A 134 -10.55 -11.31 -0.29
C LEU A 134 -10.04 -10.25 -1.27
N LEU A 135 -9.50 -10.66 -2.41
CA LEU A 135 -8.95 -9.76 -3.42
C LEU A 135 -9.99 -9.27 -4.43
N THR A 136 -10.97 -10.11 -4.73
CA THR A 136 -12.01 -9.77 -5.71
C THR A 136 -13.34 -10.37 -5.27
N LEU A 137 -14.36 -9.52 -5.22
CA LEU A 137 -15.77 -9.89 -5.16
C LEU A 137 -16.49 -8.99 -6.16
N GLN A 138 -16.88 -9.55 -7.31
CA GLN A 138 -17.42 -8.79 -8.42
C GLN A 138 -18.56 -9.56 -9.09
N GLU A 139 -19.70 -8.92 -9.28
CA GLU A 139 -20.78 -9.41 -10.15
C GLU A 139 -20.42 -9.11 -11.62
N LEU A 140 -20.63 -10.10 -12.48
CA LEU A 140 -20.38 -10.06 -13.93
C LEU A 140 -21.69 -9.76 -14.68
N GLU A 141 -21.59 -9.39 -15.95
CA GLU A 141 -22.74 -8.97 -16.77
C GLU A 141 -23.84 -10.03 -16.91
N ASP A 142 -23.47 -11.30 -16.82
CA ASP A 142 -24.38 -12.44 -16.90
C ASP A 142 -24.99 -12.83 -15.53
N GLY A 143 -24.73 -12.03 -14.48
CA GLY A 143 -25.16 -12.28 -13.11
C GLY A 143 -24.29 -13.29 -12.35
N ASN A 144 -23.22 -13.82 -12.97
CA ASN A 144 -22.26 -14.66 -12.25
C ASN A 144 -21.38 -13.81 -11.33
N VAL A 145 -20.81 -14.42 -10.29
CA VAL A 145 -19.93 -13.73 -9.34
C VAL A 145 -18.51 -14.27 -9.44
N LEU A 146 -17.55 -13.37 -9.65
CA LEU A 146 -16.12 -13.63 -9.59
C LEU A 146 -15.59 -13.41 -8.17
N LEU A 147 -15.09 -14.49 -7.58
CA LEU A 147 -14.48 -14.50 -6.26
C LEU A 147 -12.99 -14.89 -6.35
N ARG A 148 -12.10 -14.09 -5.75
CA ARG A 148 -10.68 -14.44 -5.60
C ARG A 148 -10.22 -14.26 -4.16
N LEU A 149 -9.73 -15.35 -3.57
CA LEU A 149 -9.08 -15.37 -2.26
C LEU A 149 -7.58 -15.59 -2.44
N ALA A 150 -6.77 -14.91 -1.63
CA ALA A 150 -5.32 -15.08 -1.65
C ALA A 150 -4.79 -15.42 -0.26
N HIS A 151 -3.86 -16.38 -0.23
CA HIS A 151 -3.06 -16.66 0.95
C HIS A 151 -1.91 -15.64 1.03
N LEU A 152 -1.85 -14.86 2.11
CA LEU A 152 -0.92 -13.73 2.25
C LEU A 152 0.52 -14.14 2.55
N TYR A 153 0.74 -15.37 3.01
CA TYR A 153 2.03 -15.85 3.49
C TYR A 153 2.66 -16.86 2.53
N GLU A 154 3.99 -16.82 2.48
CA GLU A 154 4.83 -17.79 1.77
C GLU A 154 5.22 -18.93 2.70
N VAL A 155 5.55 -20.11 2.14
CA VAL A 155 6.09 -21.24 2.91
C VAL A 155 7.58 -21.03 3.11
N PHE A 156 8.00 -20.56 4.29
CA PHE A 156 9.39 -20.28 4.67
C PHE A 156 10.15 -19.27 3.77
N VAL A 157 10.42 -18.08 4.31
CA VAL A 157 11.21 -17.04 3.62
C VAL A 157 12.70 -17.43 3.60
N PHE A 158 13.18 -17.96 2.48
CA PHE A 158 14.63 -18.06 2.24
C PHE A 158 15.21 -16.65 2.09
N SER A 159 16.09 -16.26 3.02
CA SER A 159 16.92 -15.07 2.85
C SER A 159 18.00 -15.40 1.83
N TYR A 160 17.84 -14.92 0.60
CA TYR A 160 18.93 -14.92 -0.37
C TYR A 160 19.97 -13.90 0.09
N ARG A 161 21.14 -14.40 0.51
CA ARG A 161 22.33 -13.58 0.76
C ARG A 161 22.88 -13.17 -0.61
N PHE A 162 22.70 -11.92 -1.01
CA PHE A 162 23.47 -11.36 -2.12
C PHE A 162 24.86 -11.00 -1.55
N THR A 163 25.85 -11.82 -1.86
CA THR A 163 27.28 -11.50 -1.69
C THR A 163 27.81 -10.83 -2.94
#